data_AF-A0A392PHP8-F1
#
_entry.id   AF-A0A392PHP8-F1
#
_cell.length_a   1.000
_cell.length_b   1.000
_cell.length_c   1.000
_cell.angle_alpha   90.00
_cell.angle_beta   90.00
_cell.angle_gamma   90.00
#
_symmetry.space_group_name_H-M   'P 1'
#
loop_
_entity.id
_entity.type
_entity.pdbx_description
1 polymer ?
#
loop_
_entity_poly.entity_id
_entity_poly.type
_entity_poly.pdbx_seq_one_letter_code
_entity_poly.pdbx_strand_id
1 'polypeptide(L)' 'AESTSASNESILKVALDHGKALGVIKSHDRVVVCQKLGDASVVKIIELED' A
#
# COMPACT_ATOMS: atom_id res chain seq x y z
N ALA A 1 17.69 6.83 -13.12
CA ALA A 1 16.71 5.75 -13.33
C ALA A 1 15.37 6.25 -12.83
N GLU A 2 14.53 6.74 -13.73
CA GLU A 2 13.15 7.07 -13.43
C GLU A 2 12.38 5.75 -13.29
N SER A 3 12.11 5.36 -12.05
CA SER A 3 11.30 4.19 -11.76
C SER A 3 9.87 4.45 -12.24
N THR A 4 9.54 3.81 -13.35
CA THR A 4 8.22 3.33 -13.76
C THR A 4 7.05 4.00 -13.05
N SER A 5 6.44 4.99 -13.71
CA SER A 5 5.22 5.69 -13.30
C SER A 5 3.98 4.78 -13.35
N ALA A 6 4.04 3.58 -12.78
CA ALA A 6 2.84 2.92 -12.30
C ALA A 6 2.40 3.75 -11.09
N SER A 7 1.38 4.58 -11.29
CA SER A 7 0.86 5.54 -10.30
C SER A 7 0.92 4.91 -8.91
N ASN A 8 1.65 5.48 -7.95
CA ASN A 8 1.96 4.87 -6.64
C ASN A 8 0.74 4.24 -5.94
N GLU A 9 -0.45 4.78 -6.19
CA GLU A 9 -1.74 4.24 -5.75
C GLU A 9 -2.05 2.83 -6.32
N SER A 10 -1.74 2.56 -7.59
CA SER A 10 -1.90 1.26 -8.24
C SER A 10 -1.02 0.18 -7.61
N ILE A 11 0.24 0.52 -7.29
CA ILE A 11 1.17 -0.41 -6.62
C ILE A 11 0.66 -0.76 -5.21
N LEU A 12 0.16 0.24 -4.48
CA LEU A 12 -0.42 0.02 -3.15
C LEU A 12 -1.68 -0.85 -3.21
N LYS A 13 -2.55 -0.65 -4.21
CA LYS A 13 -3.72 -1.51 -4.43
C LYS A 13 -3.32 -2.96 -4.65
N VAL A 14 -2.37 -3.22 -5.54
CA VAL A 14 -1.89 -4.59 -5.82
C VAL A 14 -1.35 -5.28 -4.56
N ALA A 15 -0.58 -4.57 -3.74
CA ALA A 15 -0.05 -5.14 -2.49
C ALA A 15 -1.17 -5.48 -1.48
N LEU A 16 -2.18 -4.62 -1.37
CA LEU A 16 -3.34 -4.85 -0.51
C LEU A 16 -4.20 -6.00 -1.00
N ASP A 17 -4.52 -6.06 -2.29
CA ASP A 17 -5.29 -7.16 -2.90
C ASP A 17 -4.58 -8.50 -2.73
N HIS A 18 -3.25 -8.53 -2.93
CA HIS A 18 -2.46 -9.73 -2.70
C HIS A 18 -2.49 -10.17 -1.23
N GLY A 19 -2.36 -9.22 -0.29
CA GLY A 19 -2.47 -9.51 1.15
C GLY A 19 -3.86 -10.02 1.56
N LYS A 20 -4.93 -9.47 0.96
CA LYS A 20 -6.31 -9.93 1.14
C LYS A 20 -6.50 -11.35 0.59
N ALA A 21 -6.00 -11.61 -0.61
CA ALA A 21 -6.09 -12.93 -1.25
C ALA A 21 -5.37 -14.03 -0.46
N LEU A 22 -4.24 -13.69 0.20
CA LEU A 22 -3.53 -14.60 1.09
C LEU A 22 -4.15 -14.70 2.50
N GLY A 23 -5.21 -13.92 2.79
CA GLY A 23 -5.87 -13.89 4.10
C GLY A 23 -5.02 -13.25 5.21
N VAL A 24 -3.92 -12.58 4.85
CA VAL A 24 -3.05 -11.84 5.77
C VAL A 24 -3.70 -10.54 6.20
N ILE A 25 -4.46 -9.93 5.28
CA ILE A 25 -5.18 -8.67 5.47
C ILE A 25 -6.68 -8.96 5.47
N LYS A 26 -7.40 -8.50 6.50
CA LYS A 26 -8.84 -8.66 6.65
C LYS A 26 -9.56 -7.31 6.69
N SER A 27 -10.88 -7.34 6.54
CA SER A 27 -11.73 -6.19 6.84
C SER A 27 -11.47 -5.70 8.25
N HIS A 28 -11.49 -4.38 8.45
CA HIS A 28 -11.21 -3.68 9.71
C HIS A 28 -9.77 -3.76 10.23
N ASP A 29 -8.84 -4.37 9.50
CA ASP A 29 -7.42 -4.24 9.83
C ASP A 29 -6.92 -2.82 9.57
N ARG A 30 -5.92 -2.41 10.36
CA ARG A 30 -5.17 -1.17 10.13
C ARG A 30 -3.82 -1.51 9.53
N VAL A 31 -3.56 -1.01 8.33
CA VAL A 31 -2.31 -1.25 7.60
C VAL A 31 -1.44 -0.01 7.69
N VAL A 32 -0.16 -0.20 8.04
CA VAL A 32 0.84 0.86 7.98
C VAL A 32 1.60 0.74 6.66
N VAL A 33 1.52 1.79 5.85
CA VAL A 33 2.20 1.90 4.56
C VAL A 33 3.43 2.78 4.74
N CYS A 34 4.59 2.22 4.42
CA CYS A 34 5.85 2.95 4.35
C CYS A 34 6.25 3.10 2.89
N GLN A 35 6.38 4.34 2.41
CA GLN A 35 6.75 4.62 1.02
C GLN A 35 7.87 5.65 0.94
N LYS A 36 8.87 5.38 0.10
CA LYS A 36 9.88 6.37 -0.29
C LYS A 36 9.36 7.13 -1.51
N LEU A 37 9.31 8.45 -1.42
CA LEU A 37 8.87 9.35 -2.50
C LEU A 37 9.98 10.36 -2.80
N GLY A 38 10.77 10.10 -3.85
CA GLY A 38 11.99 10.85 -4.11
C GLY A 38 12.96 10.73 -2.93
N ASP A 39 13.30 11.88 -2.32
CA ASP A 39 14.16 11.95 -1.12
C ASP A 39 13.37 11.93 0.20
N ALA A 40 12.04 11.95 0.14
CA ALA A 40 11.19 11.90 1.31
C ALA A 40 10.77 10.46 1.66
N SER A 41 10.45 10.23 2.94
CA SER A 41 9.81 9.00 3.41
C SER A 41 8.47 9.36 4.03
N VAL A 42 7.42 8.68 3.57
CA VAL A 42 6.04 8.89 4.03
C VAL A 42 5.57 7.62 4.72
N VAL A 43 4.92 7.81 5.87
CA VAL A 43 4.23 6.74 6.59
C VAL A 43 2.75 7.11 6.67
N LYS A 44 1.88 6.19 6.26
CA LYS A 44 0.43 6.37 6.34
C LYS A 44 -0.21 5.17 7.02
N ILE A 45 -1.17 5.43 7.90
CA ILE A 45 -2.03 4.38 8.46
C ILE A 45 -3.34 4.42 7.68
N ILE A 46 -3.74 3.29 7.14
CA ILE A 46 -5.02 3.12 6.45
C ILE A 46 -5.86 2.09 7.21
N GLU A 47 -7.12 2.43 7.44
CA GLU A 47 -8.10 1.48 7.95
C GLU A 47 -8.81 0.86 6.75
N LEU A 48 -8.96 -0.46 6.77
CA LEU A 48 -9.63 -1.16 5.68
C LEU A 48 -11.12 -1.26 5.98
N GLU A 49 -11.89 -0.62 5.12
CA GLU A 49 -13.35 -0.75 5.07
C GLU A 49 -13.73 -2.07 4.38
N ASP A 50 -14.94 -2.54 4.65
CA ASP A 50 -15.52 -3.74 4.03
C ASP A 50 -15.79 -3.54 2.53
#